data_AF-A0A350XKL9-F1
#
_entry.id   AF-A0A350XKL9-F1
#
_cell.length_a   1.000
_cell.length_b   1.000
_cell.length_c   1.000
_cell.angle_alpha   90.00
_cell.angle_beta   90.00
_cell.angle_gamma   90.00
#
_symmetry.space_group_name_H-M   'P 1'
#
loop_
_entity.id
_entity.type
_entity.pdbx_description
1 polymer ?
#
loop_
_entity_poly.entity_id
_entity_poly.type
_entity_poly.pdbx_seq_one_letter_code
_entity_poly.pdbx_strand_id
1 'polypeptide(L)' 'MFCEQCEQTASGQGCHQWGACGKSPEVNALQDLLIHC' A
#
# COMPACT_ATOMS: atom_id res chain seq x y z
N MET A 1 3.01 -0.27 -6.49
CA MET A 1 2.47 0.41 -5.29
C MET A 1 3.60 0.62 -4.31
N PHE A 2 3.48 1.54 -3.36
CA PHE A 2 4.35 1.55 -2.19
C PHE A 2 3.45 1.88 -0.99
N CYS A 3 3.42 1.00 0.00
CA CYS A 3 2.54 1.14 1.16
C CYS A 3 3.18 0.49 2.38
N GLU A 4 3.32 1.29 3.44
CA GLU A 4 3.93 0.93 4.73
C GLU A 4 3.02 1.27 5.94
N GLN A 5 1.72 1.43 5.68
CA GLN A 5 0.77 1.97 6.67
C GLN A 5 0.37 1.00 7.78
N CYS A 6 0.62 -0.30 7.63
CA CYS A 6 0.27 -1.31 8.64
C CYS A 6 1.48 -2.20 8.97
N GLU A 7 1.48 -2.78 10.17
CA GLU A 7 2.56 -3.66 10.64
C GLU A 7 2.77 -4.88 9.73
N GLN A 8 1.71 -5.36 9.09
CA GLN A 8 1.70 -6.57 8.28
C GLN A 8 2.27 -6.38 6.88
N THR A 9 3.10 -5.37 6.63
CA THR A 9 3.69 -5.14 5.31
C THR A 9 4.44 -6.37 4.79
N ALA A 10 4.51 -6.51 3.46
CA ALA A 10 5.25 -7.61 2.85
C ALA A 10 6.70 -7.60 3.36
N SER A 11 7.11 -8.72 3.97
CA SER A 11 8.44 -8.90 4.57
C SER A 11 8.83 -7.84 5.62
N GLY A 12 7.85 -7.16 6.25
CA GLY A 12 8.08 -6.13 7.26
C GLY A 12 8.78 -4.85 6.76
N GLN A 13 8.89 -4.67 5.44
CA GLN A 13 9.61 -3.53 4.83
C GLN A 13 8.70 -2.65 3.97
N GLY A 14 7.66 -3.22 3.36
CA GLY A 14 6.73 -2.46 2.52
C GLY A 14 6.07 -3.30 1.44
N CYS A 15 4.86 -2.93 1.07
CA CYS A 15 4.15 -3.59 -0.03
C CYS A 15 4.47 -2.90 -1.36
N HIS A 16 5.15 -3.60 -2.28
CA HIS A 16 5.59 -3.04 -3.57
C HIS A 16 4.75 -3.47 -4.78
N GLN A 17 4.27 -4.73 -4.79
CA GLN A 17 3.46 -5.29 -5.86
C GLN A 17 2.00 -5.50 -5.45
N TRP A 18 1.76 -6.05 -4.25
CA TRP A 18 0.42 -6.22 -3.69
C TRP A 18 0.47 -6.02 -2.17
N GLY A 19 -0.62 -5.55 -1.58
CA GLY A 19 -0.74 -5.43 -0.14
C GLY A 19 -0.87 -6.81 0.51
N ALA A 20 -0.11 -7.07 1.59
CA ALA A 20 -0.30 -8.29 2.38
C ALA A 20 -1.73 -8.40 2.95
N CYS A 21 -2.40 -7.27 3.16
CA CYS A 21 -3.82 -7.17 3.53
C CYS A 21 -4.80 -7.34 2.35
N GLY A 22 -4.31 -7.64 1.14
CA GLY A 22 -5.12 -7.79 -0.07
C GLY A 22 -5.35 -6.51 -0.88
N LYS A 23 -4.81 -5.37 -0.45
CA LYS A 23 -4.92 -4.09 -1.17
C LYS A 23 -4.28 -4.16 -2.55
N SER A 24 -5.05 -3.83 -3.59
CA SER A 24 -4.55 -3.79 -4.96
C SER A 24 -3.76 -2.50 -5.27
N PRO A 25 -2.89 -2.52 -6.29
CA PRO A 25 -2.15 -1.32 -6.72
C PRO A 25 -3.06 -0.16 -7.13
N GLU A 26 -4.19 -0.43 -7.76
CA GLU A 26 -5.14 0.60 -8.20
C GLU A 26 -5.77 1.30 -7.00
N VAL A 27 -6.17 0.53 -5.98
CA VAL A 27 -6.68 1.09 -4.71
C VAL A 27 -5.60 1.89 -3.98
N ASN A 28 -4.32 1.47 -4.07
CA ASN A 28 -3.22 2.25 -3.50
C ASN A 28 -3.07 3.60 -4.18
N ALA A 29 -3.02 3.63 -5.51
CA ALA A 29 -2.88 4.87 -6.26
C ALA A 29 -4.00 5.86 -5.95
N LEU A 30 -5.26 5.39 -5.83
CA LEU A 30 -6.38 6.25 -5.43
C LEU A 30 -6.24 6.79 -4.01
N GLN A 31 -5.78 5.98 -3.06
CA GLN A 31 -5.53 6.45 -1.68
C GLN A 31 -4.37 7.43 -1.61
N ASP A 32 -3.29 7.20 -2.36
CA ASP A 32 -2.15 8.12 -2.44
C ASP A 32 -2.61 9.50 -2.96
N LEU A 33 -3.49 9.53 -3.97
CA LEU A 33 -4.09 10.76 -4.49
C LEU A 33 -4.99 11.48 -3.46
N LEU A 34 -5.78 10.73 -2.69
CA LEU A 34 -6.66 11.31 -1.66
C LEU A 34 -5.86 11.98 -0.53
N ILE A 35 -4.68 11.46 -0.21
CA ILE A 35 -3.83 11.96 0.89
C ILE A 35 -2.93 13.11 0.42
N HIS A 36 -2.71 13.28 -0.89
CA HIS A 36 -1.79 14.29 -1.44
C HIS A 36 -2.32 15.75 -1.46
N CYS A 37 -3.49 16.03 -0.88
CA CYS A 37 -4.04 17.38 -0.78
C CYS A 37 -3.24 18.31 0.15
#